data_AF-A0A965MJ89-F1
#
_entry.id   AF-A0A965MJ89-F1
#
_cell.length_a   1.000
_cell.length_b   1.000
_cell.length_c   1.000
_cell.angle_alpha   90.00
_cell.angle_beta   90.00
_cell.angle_gamma   90.00
#
_symmetry.space_group_name_H-M   'P 1'
#
loop_
_entity.id
_entity.type
_entity.pdbx_description
1 polymer ?
#
loop_
_entity_poly.entity_id
_entity_poly.type
_entity_poly.pdbx_seq_one_letter_code
_entity_poly.pdbx_strand_id
1 'polypeptide(L)'
;MIVFALHQCDTTNIGDRSCCPLDYFSFFSESIGAAIRRDVRKFDQNPADVDAIILGGGALGGVAQNIAKAYPNSIKIAWGIGATSPVQAPVSSELHYQNSEAFDLYGCRDYGASDIFVPCVSCMSPLFDQSFEIAHKTVVFGHSSKCPLDIQAESLGIPYADNETCKSMHQAMEFLGSGEHVITSSYHGAYWATLLGRKVSMIPCKRLTI
;
A
#
# COMPACT_ATOMS: atom_id res chain seq x y z
N MET A 1 -1.90 25.81 7.02
CA MET A 1 -1.82 24.71 6.05
C MET A 1 -2.73 23.58 6.49
N ILE A 2 -3.74 23.27 5.68
CA ILE A 2 -4.64 22.14 5.78
C ILE A 2 -4.16 21.10 4.75
N VAL A 3 -3.84 19.90 5.22
CA VAL A 3 -3.36 18.79 4.40
C VAL A 3 -4.32 17.62 4.49
N PHE A 4 -4.74 17.08 3.36
CA PHE A 4 -5.46 15.81 3.31
C PHE A 4 -4.53 14.67 2.94
N ALA A 5 -4.45 13.65 3.80
CA ALA A 5 -3.80 12.39 3.49
C ALA A 5 -4.84 11.36 3.06
N LEU A 6 -4.85 11.06 1.77
CA LEU A 6 -5.83 10.24 1.09
C LEU A 6 -5.27 8.83 0.86
N HIS A 7 -5.96 7.82 1.38
CA HIS A 7 -5.67 6.41 1.10
C HIS A 7 -6.92 5.56 1.35
N GLN A 8 -6.90 4.26 1.06
CA GLN A 8 -8.05 3.40 1.29
C GLN A 8 -8.09 2.97 2.77
N CYS A 9 -8.59 3.85 3.65
CA CYS A 9 -8.56 3.64 5.10
C CYS A 9 -9.74 2.82 5.65
N ASP A 10 -10.90 2.86 5.01
CA ASP A 10 -12.14 2.19 5.46
C ASP A 10 -12.23 0.78 4.85
N THR A 11 -11.22 -0.05 5.09
CA THR A 11 -11.09 -1.41 4.53
C THR A 11 -10.58 -2.39 5.58
N THR A 12 -10.82 -3.68 5.39
CA THR A 12 -10.23 -4.74 6.22
C THR A 12 -8.78 -5.03 5.85
N ASN A 13 -8.36 -4.66 4.65
CA ASN A 13 -7.00 -4.88 4.15
C ASN A 13 -5.97 -4.03 4.93
N ILE A 14 -5.12 -4.70 5.71
CA ILE A 14 -4.13 -4.04 6.55
C ILE A 14 -3.09 -3.26 5.75
N GLY A 15 -2.75 -3.71 4.54
CA GLY A 15 -1.82 -3.01 3.67
C GLY A 15 -2.33 -1.65 3.23
N ASP A 16 -3.63 -1.57 2.93
CA ASP A 16 -4.29 -0.32 2.55
C ASP A 16 -4.44 0.62 3.77
N ARG A 17 -4.62 0.07 4.97
CA ARG A 17 -4.69 0.85 6.22
C ARG A 17 -3.34 1.40 6.66
N SER A 18 -2.24 0.72 6.33
CA SER A 18 -0.88 1.06 6.76
C SER A 18 -0.09 1.90 5.75
N CYS A 19 -0.73 2.42 4.71
CA CYS A 19 -0.06 3.23 3.69
C CYS A 19 -0.27 4.75 3.85
N CYS A 20 -0.65 5.23 5.04
CA CYS A 20 -0.82 6.66 5.32
C CYS A 20 0.51 7.28 5.79
N PRO A 21 1.02 8.35 5.15
CA PRO A 21 2.21 9.04 5.64
C PRO A 21 2.06 9.63 7.04
N LEU A 22 0.83 9.98 7.45
CA LEU A 22 0.56 10.51 8.78
C LEU A 22 0.90 9.53 9.91
N ASP A 23 0.99 8.23 9.63
CA ASP A 23 1.33 7.21 10.63
C ASP A 23 2.83 7.19 10.97
N TYR A 24 3.69 7.81 10.15
CA TYR A 24 5.14 7.60 10.22
C TYR A 24 5.96 8.87 10.37
N PHE A 25 5.35 10.04 10.18
CA PHE A 25 6.07 11.32 10.16
C PHE A 25 5.45 12.32 11.14
N SER A 26 6.19 12.66 12.20
CA SER A 26 5.72 13.57 13.25
C SER A 26 5.56 15.02 12.77
N PHE A 27 6.24 15.42 11.70
CA PHE A 27 6.15 16.79 11.17
C PHE A 27 4.72 17.17 10.75
N PHE A 28 3.85 16.19 10.44
CA PHE A 28 2.44 16.45 10.14
C PHE A 28 1.65 16.94 11.35
N SER A 29 2.03 16.54 12.56
CA SER A 29 1.42 17.05 13.80
C SER A 29 2.19 18.24 14.38
N GLU A 30 3.49 18.33 14.13
CA GLU A 30 4.37 19.32 14.78
C GLU A 30 4.51 20.62 13.98
N SER A 31 4.44 20.55 12.64
CA SER A 31 4.77 21.68 11.75
C SER A 31 3.62 22.09 10.83
N ILE A 32 2.57 21.26 10.73
CA ILE A 32 1.44 21.49 9.82
C ILE A 32 0.21 21.83 10.67
N GLY A 33 -0.49 22.90 10.29
CA GLY A 33 -1.64 23.41 11.06
C GLY A 33 -2.75 22.38 11.24
N ALA A 34 -3.13 21.68 10.18
CA ALA A 34 -4.08 20.57 10.24
C ALA A 34 -3.74 19.50 9.20
N ALA A 35 -3.50 18.26 9.63
CA ALA A 35 -3.35 17.09 8.76
C ALA A 35 -4.49 16.10 9.02
N ILE A 36 -5.27 15.79 7.97
CA ILE A 36 -6.53 15.06 8.09
C ILE A 36 -6.49 13.82 7.20
N ARG A 37 -6.70 12.65 7.80
CA ARG A 37 -6.88 11.39 7.07
C ARG A 37 -8.25 11.34 6.42
N ARG A 38 -8.29 10.87 5.16
CA ARG A 38 -9.52 10.68 4.39
C ARG A 38 -9.48 9.39 3.57
N ASP A 39 -10.63 8.72 3.47
CA ASP A 39 -10.77 7.59 2.57
C ASP A 39 -10.83 8.08 1.13
N VAL A 40 -10.00 7.49 0.29
CA VAL A 40 -9.86 7.83 -1.13
C VAL A 40 -11.13 7.56 -1.96
N ARG A 41 -12.10 6.79 -1.45
CA ARG A 41 -13.39 6.54 -2.10
C ARG A 41 -14.46 7.55 -1.70
N LYS A 42 -14.18 8.40 -0.70
CA LYS A 42 -15.11 9.37 -0.12
C LYS A 42 -14.56 10.81 -0.18
N PHE A 43 -13.68 11.12 -1.13
CA PHE A 43 -13.17 12.47 -1.27
C PHE A 43 -14.27 13.43 -1.71
N ASP A 44 -14.26 14.63 -1.14
CA ASP A 44 -15.19 15.69 -1.51
C ASP A 44 -14.86 16.17 -2.93
N GLN A 45 -15.88 16.32 -3.77
CA GLN A 45 -15.75 16.88 -5.11
C GLN A 45 -15.78 18.41 -5.10
N ASN A 46 -16.13 19.02 -3.97
CA ASN A 46 -16.17 20.48 -3.80
C ASN A 46 -15.49 20.89 -2.48
N PRO A 47 -14.20 20.58 -2.31
CA PRO A 47 -13.53 20.75 -1.04
C PRO A 47 -13.41 22.24 -0.66
N ALA A 48 -13.54 22.51 0.64
CA ALA A 48 -13.06 23.76 1.25
C ALA A 48 -11.58 23.99 0.90
N ASP A 49 -11.04 25.19 1.16
CA ASP A 49 -9.63 25.53 0.89
C ASP A 49 -8.66 24.54 1.58
N VAL A 50 -8.21 23.54 0.81
CA VAL A 50 -7.18 22.57 1.20
C VAL A 50 -5.89 23.00 0.53
N ASP A 51 -4.84 23.20 1.32
CA ASP A 51 -3.56 23.67 0.81
C ASP A 51 -2.77 22.57 0.09
N ALA A 52 -2.85 21.33 0.59
CA ALA A 52 -2.19 20.18 -0.05
C ALA A 52 -2.97 18.86 0.10
N ILE A 53 -2.83 18.01 -0.90
CA ILE A 53 -3.26 16.62 -0.85
C ILE A 53 -2.06 15.69 -1.01
N ILE A 54 -2.06 14.61 -0.25
CA ILE A 54 -1.07 13.55 -0.32
C ILE A 54 -1.81 12.24 -0.53
N LEU A 55 -1.65 11.64 -1.71
CA LEU A 55 -2.05 10.26 -1.93
C LEU A 55 -1.01 9.35 -1.27
N GLY A 56 -1.41 8.66 -0.21
CA GLY A 56 -0.63 7.58 0.37
C GLY A 56 -0.50 6.40 -0.60
N GLY A 57 0.23 5.35 -0.20
CA GLY A 57 0.43 4.16 -1.02
C GLY A 57 -0.88 3.41 -1.35
N GLY A 58 -0.79 2.20 -1.89
CA GLY A 58 -1.95 1.43 -2.36
C GLY A 58 -2.23 1.60 -3.86
N ALA A 59 -3.24 0.90 -4.37
CA ALA A 59 -3.53 0.79 -5.81
C ALA A 59 -4.46 1.92 -6.30
N LEU A 60 -3.94 3.15 -6.37
CA LEU A 60 -4.73 4.36 -6.60
C LEU A 60 -4.60 4.96 -8.01
N GLY A 61 -3.79 4.38 -8.90
CA GLY A 61 -3.52 4.95 -10.22
C GLY A 61 -4.77 5.19 -11.09
N GLY A 62 -5.83 4.39 -10.93
CA GLY A 62 -7.09 4.57 -11.67
C GLY A 62 -7.98 5.72 -11.18
N VAL A 63 -7.76 6.22 -9.96
CA VAL A 63 -8.53 7.32 -9.36
C VAL A 63 -7.71 8.58 -9.16
N ALA A 64 -6.38 8.51 -9.30
CA ALA A 64 -5.43 9.58 -9.03
C ALA A 64 -5.77 10.88 -9.77
N GLN A 65 -6.07 10.82 -11.07
CA GLN A 65 -6.43 12.02 -11.85
C GLN A 65 -7.75 12.65 -11.39
N ASN A 66 -8.76 11.85 -11.04
CA ASN A 66 -10.05 12.38 -10.59
C ASN A 66 -9.90 13.10 -9.26
N ILE A 67 -9.04 12.59 -8.39
CA ILE A 67 -8.68 13.24 -7.14
C ILE A 67 -7.92 14.53 -7.43
N ALA A 68 -6.86 14.49 -8.25
CA ALA A 68 -6.11 15.70 -8.60
C ALA A 68 -7.02 16.81 -9.17
N LYS A 69 -7.99 16.45 -10.02
CA LYS A 69 -8.98 17.37 -10.59
C LYS A 69 -9.95 17.95 -9.54
N ALA A 70 -10.28 17.21 -8.50
CA ALA A 70 -11.14 17.71 -7.42
C ALA A 70 -10.43 18.72 -6.51
N TYR A 71 -9.09 18.79 -6.55
CA TYR A 71 -8.27 19.71 -5.76
C TYR A 71 -7.36 20.54 -6.67
N PRO A 72 -7.93 21.38 -7.56
CA PRO A 72 -7.15 22.07 -8.60
C PRO A 72 -6.14 23.07 -8.03
N ASN A 73 -6.46 23.70 -6.89
CA ASN A 73 -5.64 24.75 -6.28
C ASN A 73 -4.69 24.25 -5.18
N SER A 74 -4.75 22.96 -4.83
CA SER A 74 -3.89 22.38 -3.79
C SER A 74 -2.54 21.92 -4.36
N ILE A 75 -1.50 21.87 -3.53
CA ILE A 75 -0.28 21.09 -3.84
C ILE A 75 -0.66 19.60 -3.88
N LYS A 76 -0.25 18.89 -4.90
CA LYS A 76 -0.65 17.51 -5.20
C LYS A 76 0.56 16.59 -5.15
N ILE A 77 0.61 15.71 -4.16
CA ILE A 77 1.70 14.75 -3.96
C ILE A 77 1.16 13.31 -4.06
N ALA A 78 1.78 12.49 -4.89
CA ALA A 78 1.58 11.05 -4.91
C ALA A 78 2.79 10.35 -4.31
N TRP A 79 2.60 9.62 -3.20
CA TRP A 79 3.68 8.91 -2.52
C TRP A 79 3.56 7.41 -2.72
N GLY A 80 4.40 6.88 -3.59
CA GLY A 80 4.55 5.45 -3.80
C GLY A 80 3.24 4.77 -4.17
N ILE A 81 2.42 5.45 -4.97
CA ILE A 81 1.16 4.89 -5.47
C ILE A 81 1.46 3.77 -6.47
N GLY A 82 0.54 2.82 -6.57
CA GLY A 82 0.56 1.79 -7.60
C GLY A 82 -0.63 2.01 -8.52
N ALA A 83 -0.42 1.82 -9.80
CA ALA A 83 -1.46 1.69 -10.78
C ALA A 83 -1.60 0.19 -11.09
N THR A 84 -2.49 -0.47 -10.37
CA THR A 84 -2.88 -1.84 -10.71
C THR A 84 -4.36 -1.83 -11.08
N SER A 85 -4.65 -2.14 -12.35
CA SER A 85 -5.99 -2.58 -12.73
C SER A 85 -6.10 -4.07 -12.40
N PRO A 86 -7.19 -4.54 -11.76
CA PRO A 86 -7.42 -5.97 -11.55
C PRO A 86 -7.53 -6.78 -12.85
N VAL A 87 -7.71 -6.10 -13.99
CA VAL A 87 -8.11 -6.69 -15.27
C VAL A 87 -7.05 -6.50 -16.37
N GLN A 88 -6.13 -5.54 -16.24
CA GLN A 88 -5.18 -5.20 -17.31
C GLN A 88 -3.75 -5.68 -17.02
N ALA A 89 -2.96 -5.72 -18.10
CA ALA A 89 -1.50 -5.79 -18.10
C ALA A 89 -0.87 -4.76 -17.13
N PRO A 90 0.45 -4.82 -16.83
CA PRO A 90 1.12 -3.72 -16.14
C PRO A 90 0.63 -2.38 -16.71
N VAL A 91 0.28 -1.45 -15.83
CA VAL A 91 -0.24 -0.16 -16.30
C VAL A 91 0.78 0.45 -17.25
N SER A 92 0.30 0.94 -18.38
CA SER A 92 1.16 1.52 -19.40
C SER A 92 1.96 2.67 -18.81
N SER A 93 3.21 2.82 -19.27
CA SER A 93 4.02 4.02 -19.00
C SER A 93 3.23 5.29 -19.31
N GLU A 94 2.37 5.26 -20.33
CA GLU A 94 1.45 6.35 -20.67
C GLU A 94 0.50 6.75 -19.54
N LEU A 95 -0.20 5.82 -18.89
CA LEU A 95 -1.12 6.18 -17.81
C LEU A 95 -0.34 6.70 -16.58
N HIS A 96 0.87 6.20 -16.34
CA HIS A 96 1.72 6.75 -15.29
C HIS A 96 2.22 8.15 -15.64
N TYR A 97 2.59 8.41 -16.89
CA TYR A 97 2.94 9.74 -17.37
C TYR A 97 1.77 10.71 -17.21
N GLN A 98 0.58 10.36 -17.69
CA GLN A 98 -0.63 11.17 -17.52
C GLN A 98 -0.99 11.42 -16.05
N ASN A 99 -0.80 10.40 -15.20
CA ASN A 99 -0.94 10.58 -13.77
C ASN A 99 0.10 11.57 -13.25
N SER A 100 1.37 11.46 -13.65
CA SER A 100 2.43 12.36 -13.19
C SER A 100 2.18 13.83 -13.56
N GLU A 101 1.59 14.11 -14.72
CA GLU A 101 1.24 15.48 -15.14
C GLU A 101 0.19 16.14 -14.24
N ALA A 102 -0.60 15.36 -13.50
CA ALA A 102 -1.62 15.87 -12.60
C ALA A 102 -1.10 16.19 -11.19
N PHE A 103 0.17 15.91 -10.88
CA PHE A 103 0.76 16.06 -9.55
C PHE A 103 2.03 16.92 -9.59
N ASP A 104 2.24 17.69 -8.52
CA ASP A 104 3.46 18.48 -8.33
C ASP A 104 4.65 17.57 -7.97
N LEU A 105 4.38 16.45 -7.29
CA LEU A 105 5.36 15.39 -7.02
C LEU A 105 4.72 14.01 -7.22
N TYR A 106 5.33 13.20 -8.07
CA TYR A 106 4.80 11.88 -8.44
C TYR A 106 5.81 10.75 -8.16
N GLY A 107 5.63 10.06 -7.04
CA GLY A 107 6.33 8.82 -6.72
C GLY A 107 5.45 7.59 -6.99
N CYS A 108 5.99 6.61 -7.70
CA CYS A 108 5.31 5.36 -8.01
C CYS A 108 6.14 4.16 -7.59
N ARG A 109 5.47 3.06 -7.20
CA ARG A 109 6.13 1.81 -6.81
C ARG A 109 6.06 0.71 -7.88
N ASP A 110 5.45 1.01 -9.02
CA ASP A 110 5.35 0.05 -10.12
C ASP A 110 6.64 0.09 -10.94
N TYR A 111 7.11 -1.08 -11.34
CA TYR A 111 8.36 -1.21 -12.06
C TYR A 111 8.24 -0.61 -13.48
N GLY A 112 9.17 0.28 -13.85
CA GLY A 112 9.21 0.92 -15.17
C GLY A 112 8.10 1.95 -15.41
N ALA A 113 7.40 2.36 -14.36
CA ALA A 113 6.24 3.24 -14.44
C ALA A 113 6.58 4.74 -14.40
N SER A 114 7.60 5.12 -13.64
CA SER A 114 7.98 6.51 -13.37
C SER A 114 9.49 6.62 -13.25
N ASP A 115 10.04 7.80 -13.56
CA ASP A 115 11.44 8.13 -13.28
C ASP A 115 11.73 8.16 -11.77
N ILE A 116 10.70 8.40 -10.95
CA ILE A 116 10.80 8.46 -9.50
C ILE A 116 10.13 7.22 -8.90
N PHE A 117 10.96 6.21 -8.63
CA PHE A 117 10.55 5.05 -7.86
C PHE A 117 10.52 5.36 -6.37
N VAL A 118 9.34 5.23 -5.74
CA VAL A 118 9.15 5.39 -4.30
C VAL A 118 8.30 4.22 -3.79
N PRO A 119 8.74 3.48 -2.77
CA PRO A 119 7.96 2.37 -2.25
C PRO A 119 6.74 2.86 -1.44
N CYS A 120 5.88 1.91 -1.06
CA CYS A 120 4.80 2.19 -0.12
C CYS A 120 5.34 2.77 1.20
N VAL A 121 4.78 3.90 1.65
CA VAL A 121 5.22 4.65 2.85
C VAL A 121 5.25 3.81 4.13
N SER A 122 4.53 2.68 4.16
CA SER A 122 4.61 1.70 5.26
C SER A 122 6.05 1.32 5.65
N CYS A 123 7.01 1.41 4.73
CA CYS A 123 8.43 1.16 4.99
C CYS A 123 9.06 2.05 6.05
N MET A 124 8.42 3.18 6.37
CA MET A 124 8.84 4.10 7.42
C MET A 124 8.38 3.64 8.81
N SER A 125 7.74 2.46 8.91
CA SER A 125 7.33 1.90 10.19
C SER A 125 8.54 1.49 11.03
N PRO A 126 8.60 1.89 12.32
CA PRO A 126 9.66 1.43 13.23
C PRO A 126 9.57 -0.07 13.53
N LEU A 127 8.53 -0.77 13.07
CA LEU A 127 8.44 -2.22 13.16
C LEU A 127 9.53 -2.94 12.35
N PHE A 128 10.09 -2.29 11.31
CA PHE A 128 11.18 -2.87 10.54
C PHE A 128 12.53 -2.83 11.27
N ASP A 129 12.65 -2.01 12.32
CA ASP A 129 13.83 -1.98 13.19
C ASP A 129 13.75 -3.05 14.30
N GLN A 130 12.66 -3.82 14.36
CA GLN A 130 12.46 -4.87 15.35
C GLN A 130 12.91 -6.24 14.80
N SER A 131 13.43 -7.08 15.69
CA SER A 131 13.71 -8.47 15.39
C SER A 131 12.49 -9.35 15.69
N PHE A 132 12.09 -10.17 14.72
CA PHE A 132 11.08 -11.21 14.90
C PHE A 132 11.76 -12.59 14.92
N GLU A 133 11.40 -13.43 15.89
CA GLU A 133 11.91 -14.79 16.01
C GLU A 133 11.41 -15.66 14.85
N ILE A 134 12.30 -16.48 14.28
CA ILE A 134 11.92 -17.46 13.26
C ILE A 134 11.40 -18.71 13.97
N ALA A 135 10.10 -18.97 13.86
CA ALA A 135 9.42 -20.15 14.42
C ALA A 135 9.11 -21.21 13.35
N HIS A 136 9.12 -20.82 12.07
CA HIS A 136 8.71 -21.67 10.96
C HIS A 136 9.71 -21.61 9.81
N LYS A 137 9.95 -22.75 9.15
CA LYS A 137 10.74 -22.79 7.91
C LYS A 137 10.05 -22.02 6.78
N THR A 138 8.73 -22.14 6.69
CA THR A 138 7.91 -21.49 5.66
C THR A 138 6.60 -21.00 6.28
N VAL A 139 6.14 -19.83 5.86
CA VAL A 139 4.79 -19.31 6.12
C VAL A 139 4.15 -18.82 4.82
N VAL A 140 2.81 -18.83 4.75
CA VAL A 140 2.05 -18.33 3.59
C VAL A 140 1.27 -17.07 3.98
N PHE A 141 1.48 -15.98 3.23
CA PHE A 141 0.73 -14.74 3.42
C PHE A 141 -0.08 -14.36 2.18
N GLY A 142 -1.41 -14.47 2.26
CA GLY A 142 -2.32 -14.27 1.14
C GLY A 142 -2.77 -12.83 0.91
N HIS A 143 -3.24 -12.55 -0.30
CA HIS A 143 -4.23 -11.52 -0.55
C HIS A 143 -5.63 -12.17 -0.59
N SER A 144 -6.43 -11.92 0.45
CA SER A 144 -7.74 -12.54 0.73
C SER A 144 -8.64 -12.73 -0.51
N SER A 145 -8.82 -11.67 -1.30
CA SER A 145 -9.80 -11.60 -2.39
C SER A 145 -9.25 -11.86 -3.80
N LYS A 146 -7.94 -12.07 -3.94
CA LYS A 146 -7.30 -12.29 -5.26
C LYS A 146 -6.82 -13.71 -5.44
N CYS A 147 -6.30 -14.31 -4.38
CA CYS A 147 -5.63 -15.59 -4.42
C CYS A 147 -5.69 -16.21 -3.02
N PRO A 148 -6.84 -16.80 -2.65
CA PRO A 148 -6.93 -17.54 -1.40
C PRO A 148 -5.94 -18.72 -1.50
N LEU A 149 -4.95 -18.72 -0.61
CA LEU A 149 -3.93 -19.77 -0.49
C LEU A 149 -4.11 -20.58 0.80
N ASP A 150 -5.18 -20.31 1.53
CA ASP A 150 -5.54 -20.92 2.81
C ASP A 150 -5.69 -22.43 2.67
N ILE A 151 -6.47 -22.90 1.69
CA ILE A 151 -6.71 -24.34 1.47
C ILE A 151 -5.39 -25.07 1.16
N GLN A 152 -4.55 -24.50 0.31
CA GLN A 152 -3.26 -25.12 -0.05
C GLN A 152 -2.30 -25.12 1.14
N ALA A 153 -2.20 -24.01 1.87
CA ALA A 153 -1.36 -23.92 3.07
C ALA A 153 -1.82 -24.92 4.14
N GLU A 154 -3.12 -25.03 4.40
CA GLU A 154 -3.71 -25.98 5.33
C GLU A 154 -3.41 -27.44 4.93
N SER A 155 -3.60 -27.79 3.66
CA SER A 155 -3.32 -29.15 3.16
C SER A 155 -1.86 -29.57 3.30
N LEU A 156 -0.95 -28.59 3.38
CA LEU A 156 0.49 -28.80 3.55
C LEU A 156 0.95 -28.62 5.00
N GLY A 157 0.06 -28.28 5.93
CA GLY A 157 0.38 -27.98 7.32
C GLY A 157 1.26 -26.74 7.51
N ILE A 158 1.16 -25.78 6.59
CA ILE A 158 1.95 -24.53 6.62
C ILE A 158 1.10 -23.42 7.25
N PRO A 159 1.64 -22.63 8.21
CA PRO A 159 0.92 -21.49 8.77
C PRO A 159 0.49 -20.50 7.69
N TYR A 160 -0.75 -20.01 7.81
CA TYR A 160 -1.36 -19.08 6.88
C TYR A 160 -1.92 -17.85 7.60
N ALA A 161 -1.72 -16.69 6.99
CA ALA A 161 -2.45 -15.47 7.29
C ALA A 161 -2.67 -14.69 5.99
N ASP A 162 -3.45 -13.62 6.04
CA ASP A 162 -3.63 -12.72 4.92
C ASP A 162 -3.83 -11.28 5.36
N ASN A 163 -3.98 -10.42 4.37
CA ASN A 163 -4.16 -9.01 4.56
C ASN A 163 -5.49 -8.60 5.23
N GLU A 164 -6.46 -9.48 5.48
CA GLU A 164 -7.72 -9.15 6.18
C GLU A 164 -7.86 -9.81 7.56
N THR A 165 -7.23 -10.97 7.73
CA THR A 165 -7.16 -11.71 8.99
C THR A 165 -6.26 -11.01 10.00
N CYS A 166 -5.12 -10.44 9.56
CA CYS A 166 -4.27 -9.59 10.40
C CYS A 166 -4.98 -8.26 10.73
N LYS A 167 -5.15 -7.96 12.02
CA LYS A 167 -5.90 -6.76 12.48
C LYS A 167 -5.02 -5.53 12.63
N SER A 168 -3.70 -5.71 12.67
CA SER A 168 -2.70 -4.64 12.75
C SER A 168 -1.48 -4.96 11.89
N MET A 169 -0.71 -3.92 11.54
CA MET A 169 0.56 -4.08 10.84
C MET A 169 1.54 -4.91 11.67
N HIS A 170 1.55 -4.72 13.01
CA HIS A 170 2.36 -5.52 13.92
C HIS A 170 2.06 -7.01 13.78
N GLN A 171 0.79 -7.43 13.80
CA GLN A 171 0.42 -8.83 13.61
C GLN A 171 0.87 -9.38 12.25
N ALA A 172 0.76 -8.58 11.20
CA ALA A 172 1.27 -8.98 9.89
C ALA A 172 2.81 -9.12 9.90
N MET A 173 3.54 -8.20 10.56
CA MET A 173 5.00 -8.25 10.67
C MET A 173 5.46 -9.44 11.49
N GLU A 174 4.79 -9.72 12.61
CA GLU A 174 5.06 -10.87 13.47
C GLU A 174 4.86 -12.18 12.71
N PHE A 175 3.74 -12.30 11.98
CA PHE A 175 3.47 -13.48 11.15
C PHE A 175 4.51 -13.66 10.04
N LEU A 176 4.79 -12.61 9.25
CA LEU A 176 5.78 -12.66 8.18
C LEU A 176 7.19 -12.92 8.73
N GLY A 177 7.51 -12.29 9.86
CA GLY A 177 8.75 -12.43 10.60
C GLY A 177 8.94 -13.84 11.16
N SER A 178 7.87 -14.55 11.50
CA SER A 178 7.97 -15.91 12.03
C SER A 178 8.50 -16.94 11.02
N GLY A 179 8.51 -16.63 9.72
CA GLY A 179 9.02 -17.50 8.67
C GLY A 179 10.46 -17.19 8.24
N GLU A 180 11.29 -18.22 8.04
CA GLU A 180 12.55 -18.07 7.29
C GLU A 180 12.28 -17.74 5.82
N HIS A 181 11.24 -18.38 5.26
CA HIS A 181 10.74 -18.20 3.90
C HIS A 181 9.26 -17.82 3.90
N VAL A 182 8.92 -16.77 3.16
CA VAL A 182 7.55 -16.30 2.97
C VAL A 182 7.11 -16.61 1.54
N ILE A 183 6.03 -17.36 1.41
CA ILE A 183 5.30 -17.52 0.15
C ILE A 183 4.11 -16.57 0.18
N THR A 184 3.91 -15.76 -0.85
CA THR A 184 2.87 -14.73 -0.79
C THR A 184 2.24 -14.42 -2.15
N SER A 185 0.96 -14.10 -2.13
CA SER A 185 0.21 -13.53 -3.27
C SER A 185 -0.09 -12.03 -3.09
N SER A 186 0.41 -11.43 -2.02
CA SER A 186 0.17 -10.03 -1.65
C SER A 186 1.39 -9.15 -1.94
N TYR A 187 1.16 -7.98 -2.54
CA TYR A 187 2.19 -6.95 -2.66
C TYR A 187 2.81 -6.61 -1.30
N HIS A 188 1.97 -6.35 -0.29
CA HIS A 188 2.45 -5.98 1.05
C HIS A 188 3.13 -7.16 1.74
N GLY A 189 2.66 -8.39 1.51
CA GLY A 189 3.35 -9.59 1.99
C GLY A 189 4.77 -9.70 1.44
N ALA A 190 4.93 -9.57 0.11
CA ALA A 190 6.25 -9.62 -0.53
C ALA A 190 7.14 -8.46 -0.08
N TYR A 191 6.59 -7.26 -0.04
CA TYR A 191 7.32 -6.05 0.29
C TYR A 191 7.82 -6.07 1.72
N TRP A 192 6.94 -6.31 2.68
CA TRP A 192 7.28 -6.30 4.10
C TRP A 192 8.19 -7.47 4.49
N ALA A 193 7.97 -8.68 3.95
CA ALA A 193 8.87 -9.82 4.20
C ALA A 193 10.29 -9.55 3.67
N THR A 194 10.41 -8.85 2.54
CA THR A 194 11.72 -8.44 1.99
C THR A 194 12.42 -7.46 2.94
N LEU A 195 11.70 -6.46 3.46
CA LEU A 195 12.25 -5.51 4.44
C LEU A 195 12.67 -6.18 5.76
N LEU A 196 11.98 -7.24 6.17
CA LEU A 196 12.35 -8.08 7.32
C LEU A 196 13.52 -9.04 7.03
N GLY A 197 14.11 -8.99 5.84
CA GLY A 197 15.23 -9.84 5.43
C GLY A 197 14.86 -11.32 5.23
N ARG A 198 13.58 -11.63 4.98
CA ARG A 198 13.13 -13.01 4.74
C ARG A 198 13.35 -13.40 3.27
N LYS A 199 13.50 -14.70 3.02
CA LYS A 199 13.42 -15.23 1.64
C LYS A 199 11.96 -15.07 1.19
N VAL A 200 11.73 -14.64 -0.05
CA VAL A 200 10.37 -14.40 -0.57
C VAL A 200 10.15 -15.16 -1.87
N SER A 201 9.06 -15.91 -1.95
CA SER A 201 8.53 -16.45 -3.20
C SER A 201 7.16 -15.85 -3.48
N MET A 202 7.06 -15.14 -4.60
CA MET A 202 5.82 -14.51 -5.03
C MET A 202 5.00 -15.48 -5.89
N ILE A 203 3.73 -15.65 -5.57
CA ILE A 203 2.74 -16.30 -6.44
C ILE A 203 2.00 -15.19 -7.17
N PRO A 204 2.29 -14.95 -8.47
CA PRO A 204 1.58 -13.94 -9.24
C PRO A 204 0.13 -14.39 -9.42
N CYS A 205 -0.80 -13.62 -8.85
CA CYS A 205 -2.22 -13.92 -8.97
C CYS A 205 -2.95 -12.77 -9.67
N LYS A 206 -3.72 -13.12 -10.70
CA LYS A 206 -4.78 -12.25 -11.23
C LYS A 206 -6.05 -12.52 -10.44
N ARG A 207 -6.91 -11.52 -10.31
CA ARG A 207 -8.25 -11.74 -9.78
C ARG A 207 -8.92 -12.78 -10.66
N LEU A 208 -9.23 -13.96 -10.12
CA LEU A 208 -10.02 -14.96 -10.84
C LEU A 208 -11.40 -14.37 -11.03
N THR A 209 -11.73 -13.98 -12.26
CA THR A 209 -13.14 -13.80 -12.66
C THR A 209 -13.74 -15.19 -12.72
N ILE A 210 -14.48 -15.56 -11.69
CA ILE A 210 -15.38 -16.72 -11.67
C ILE A 210 -16.74 -16.26 -12.21
#